data_AF-A0A932CA02-F1
#
_entry.id   AF-A0A932CA02-F1
#
_cell.length_a   1.000
_cell.length_b   1.000
_cell.length_c   1.000
_cell.angle_alpha   90.00
_cell.angle_beta   90.00
_cell.angle_gamma   90.00
#
_symmetry.space_group_name_H-M   'P 1'
#
loop_
_entity.id
_entity.type
_entity.pdbx_description
1 polymer ?
#
loop_
_entity_poly.entity_id
_entity_poly.type
_entity_poly.pdbx_seq_one_letter_code
_entity_poly.pdbx_strand_id
1 'polypeptide(L)' 'MKGTLTIRVDKDLERLLDRLCKRTGQSRSDIVRDALRRELSLRRFEDLRRRVLPFAEARGYLTDEDVARDVS' A
#
# COMPACT_ATOMS: atom_id res chain seq x y z
N MET A 1 18.06 -8.76 -4.77
CA MET A 1 18.40 -9.77 -3.73
C MET A 1 17.13 -10.50 -3.34
N LYS A 2 17.13 -11.83 -3.30
CA LYS A 2 15.99 -12.62 -2.79
C LYS A 2 16.25 -12.92 -1.31
N GLY A 3 15.33 -12.51 -0.45
CA GLY A 3 15.36 -12.83 0.99
C GLY A 3 14.11 -13.63 1.36
N THR A 4 14.25 -14.54 2.33
CA THR A 4 13.13 -15.28 2.90
C THR A 4 12.66 -14.57 4.16
N LEU A 5 11.35 -14.32 4.26
CA LEU A 5 10.73 -13.73 5.44
C LEU A 5 9.78 -14.76 6.05
N THR A 6 10.04 -15.17 7.28
CA THR A 6 9.15 -16.02 8.07
C THR A 6 8.40 -15.16 9.08
N ILE A 7 7.07 -15.10 8.96
CA ILE A 7 6.20 -14.33 9.87
C ILE A 7 5.25 -15.25 10.62
N ARG A 8 4.89 -14.84 11.84
CA ARG A 8 3.74 -15.43 12.54
C ARG A 8 2.48 -14.72 12.07
N VAL A 9 1.44 -15.50 11.82
CA VAL A 9 0.10 -15.01 11.47
C VAL A 9 -0.91 -15.77 12.33
N ASP A 10 -1.96 -15.08 12.75
CA ASP A 10 -3.06 -15.71 13.44
C ASP A 10 -3.89 -16.60 12.50
N LYS A 11 -4.70 -17.48 13.10
CA LYS A 11 -5.48 -18.48 12.35
C LYS A 11 -6.50 -17.85 11.41
N ASP A 12 -7.03 -16.68 11.73
CA ASP A 12 -8.07 -16.06 10.92
C ASP A 12 -7.48 -15.38 9.69
N LEU A 13 -6.31 -14.75 9.83
CA LEU A 13 -5.53 -14.23 8.71
C LEU A 13 -5.07 -15.35 7.77
N GLU A 14 -4.63 -16.49 8.31
CA GLU A 14 -4.27 -17.65 7.49
C GLU A 14 -5.45 -18.16 6.66
N ARG A 15 -6.65 -18.28 7.28
CA ARG A 15 -7.88 -18.66 6.58
C ARG A 15 -8.30 -17.65 5.50
N LEU A 16 -8.12 -16.35 5.76
CA LEU A 16 -8.40 -15.30 4.77
C LEU A 16 -7.45 -15.41 3.58
N LEU A 17 -6.15 -15.60 3.85
CA LEU A 17 -5.14 -15.77 2.81
C LEU A 17 -5.45 -16.99 1.93
N ASP A 18 -5.84 -18.11 2.53
CA ASP A 18 -6.18 -19.34 1.81
C ASP A 18 -7.39 -19.19 0.91
N ARG A 19 -8.44 -18.51 1.39
CA ARG A 19 -9.62 -18.20 0.58
C ARG A 19 -9.26 -17.30 -0.58
N LEU A 20 -8.38 -16.32 -0.37
CA LEU A 20 -7.95 -15.43 -1.44
C LEU A 20 -7.13 -16.19 -2.49
N CYS A 21 -6.17 -17.03 -2.06
CA CYS A 21 -5.39 -17.89 -2.97
C CYS A 21 -6.31 -18.75 -3.84
N LYS A 22 -7.33 -19.40 -3.25
CA LYS A 22 -8.29 -20.24 -3.97
C LYS A 22 -9.11 -19.45 -5.00
N ARG A 23 -9.47 -18.20 -4.68
CA ARG A 23 -10.27 -17.34 -5.56
C ARG A 23 -9.47 -16.75 -6.72
N THR A 24 -8.22 -16.39 -6.48
CA THR A 24 -7.38 -15.70 -7.48
C THR A 24 -6.45 -16.63 -8.25
N GLY A 25 -6.23 -17.85 -7.77
CA GLY A 25 -5.24 -18.79 -8.32
C GLY A 25 -3.79 -18.39 -8.02
N GLN A 26 -3.56 -17.35 -7.22
CA GLN A 26 -2.22 -16.87 -6.88
C GLN A 26 -1.64 -17.63 -5.69
N SER A 27 -0.31 -17.72 -5.62
CA SER A 27 0.36 -18.32 -4.46
C SER A 27 0.29 -17.40 -3.23
N ARG A 28 0.38 -17.98 -2.03
CA ARG A 28 0.48 -17.23 -0.77
C ARG A 28 1.61 -16.19 -0.83
N SER A 29 2.77 -16.59 -1.35
CA SER A 29 3.94 -15.71 -1.45
C SER A 29 3.72 -14.53 -2.40
N ASP A 30 2.98 -14.72 -3.50
CA ASP A 30 2.69 -13.62 -4.43
C ASP A 30 1.72 -12.62 -3.82
N ILE A 31 0.65 -13.10 -3.20
CA ILE A 31 -0.32 -12.25 -2.50
C ILE A 31 0.37 -11.45 -1.39
N VAL A 32 1.17 -12.12 -0.55
CA VAL A 32 1.89 -11.45 0.56
C VAL A 32 2.89 -10.44 0.03
N ARG A 33 3.64 -10.78 -1.03
CA ARG A 33 4.60 -9.85 -1.65
C ARG A 33 3.91 -8.61 -2.20
N ASP A 34 2.78 -8.78 -2.87
CA ASP A 34 2.03 -7.65 -3.42
C ASP A 34 1.33 -6.82 -2.34
N ALA A 35 0.85 -7.45 -1.27
CA ALA A 35 0.34 -6.74 -0.10
C ALA A 35 1.45 -5.90 0.56
N LEU A 36 2.63 -6.48 0.79
CA LEU A 36 3.77 -5.77 1.37
C LEU A 36 4.24 -4.60 0.48
N ARG A 37 4.30 -4.80 -0.83
CA ARG A 37 4.63 -3.71 -1.77
C ARG A 37 3.63 -2.57 -1.68
N ARG A 38 2.33 -2.88 -1.70
CA ARG A 38 1.27 -1.87 -1.59
C ARG A 38 1.35 -1.11 -0.27
N GLU A 39 1.52 -1.80 0.85
CA GLU A 39 1.65 -1.18 2.17
C GLU A 39 2.86 -0.24 2.24
N LEU A 40 4.03 -0.68 1.76
CA LEU A 40 5.23 0.15 1.76
C LEU A 40 5.08 1.37 0.83
N SER A 41 4.43 1.21 -0.32
CA SER A 41 4.11 2.32 -1.22
C SER A 41 3.18 3.33 -0.58
N LEU A 42 2.13 2.87 0.12
CA LEU A 42 1.18 3.75 0.83
C LEU A 42 1.89 4.55 1.93
N ARG A 43 2.67 3.89 2.79
CA ARG A 43 3.45 4.58 3.84
C ARG A 43 4.41 5.60 3.25
N ARG A 44 5.10 5.25 2.17
CA ARG A 44 6.02 6.18 1.49
C ARG A 44 5.28 7.38 0.91
N PHE A 45 4.08 7.17 0.36
CA PHE A 45 3.23 8.24 -0.14
C PHE A 45 2.77 9.16 0.99
N GLU A 46 2.29 8.60 2.11
CA GLU A 46 1.87 9.37 3.29
C GLU A 46 3.02 10.20 3.88
N ASP A 47 4.22 9.62 3.96
CA ASP A 47 5.42 10.32 4.40
C ASP A 47 5.76 11.50 3.49
N LEU A 48 5.68 11.29 2.17
CA LEU A 48 5.91 12.34 1.19
C LEU A 48 4.84 13.43 1.30
N ARG A 49 3.56 13.04 1.36
CA ARG A 49 2.43 13.96 1.52
C ARG A 49 2.63 14.84 2.74
N ARG A 50 2.95 14.27 3.91
CA ARG A 50 3.19 15.04 5.13
C ARG A 50 4.31 16.07 4.99
N ARG A 51 5.36 15.76 4.23
CA ARG A 51 6.47 16.68 3.97
C ARG A 51 6.11 17.79 3.00
N VAL A 52 5.26 17.50 2.01
CA VAL A 52 4.91 18.43 0.93
C VAL A 52 3.71 19.31 1.30
N LEU A 53 2.81 18.82 2.15
CA LEU A 53 1.55 19.48 2.51
C LEU A 53 1.71 20.96 2.91
N PRO A 54 2.69 21.37 3.76
CA PRO A 54 2.84 22.79 4.11
C PRO A 54 3.14 23.70 2.91
N PHE A 55 3.86 23.19 1.92
CA PHE A 55 4.18 23.93 0.69
C PHE A 55 3.02 23.94 -0.31
N ALA A 56 2.19 22.89 -0.27
CA ALA A 56 0.99 22.76 -1.09
C ALA A 56 -0.11 23.71 -0.58
N GLU A 57 -0.32 23.76 0.74
CA GLU A 57 -1.26 24.68 1.40
C GLU A 57 -0.91 26.14 1.12
N ALA A 58 0.38 26.50 1.19
CA ALA A 58 0.86 27.85 0.84
C ALA A 58 0.59 28.24 -0.63
N ARG A 59 0.32 27.25 -1.50
CA ARG A 59 -0.05 27.43 -2.91
C ARG A 59 -1.55 27.24 -3.16
N GLY A 60 -2.36 26.99 -2.13
CA GLY A 60 -3.82 26.83 -2.24
C GLY A 60 -4.29 25.41 -2.54
N TYR A 61 -3.42 24.40 -2.54
CA TYR A 61 -3.80 23.00 -2.68
C TYR A 61 -4.19 22.43 -1.31
N LEU A 62 -5.49 22.21 -1.09
CA LEU A 62 -6.05 21.76 0.19
C LEU A 62 -6.56 20.32 0.11
N THR A 63 -6.99 19.91 -1.08
CA THR A 63 -7.57 18.60 -1.35
C THR A 63 -6.80 17.87 -2.45
N ASP A 64 -6.99 16.55 -2.52
CA ASP A 64 -6.37 15.75 -3.58
C ASP A 64 -7.02 16.10 -4.95
N GLU A 65 -8.28 16.57 -4.94
CA GLU A 65 -9.00 17.09 -6.11
C GLU A 65 -8.39 18.37 -6.69
N ASP A 66 -7.85 19.26 -5.84
CA ASP A 66 -7.18 20.49 -6.31
C ASP A 66 -5.93 20.15 -7.11
N VAL A 67 -5.19 19.14 -6.67
CA VAL A 67 -4.00 18.64 -7.38
C VAL A 67 -4.42 17.95 -8.68
N ALA A 68 -5.43 17.07 -8.62
CA ALA A 68 -5.89 16.31 -9.79
C ALA A 68 -6.36 17.22 -10.93
N ARG A 69 -7.03 18.33 -10.61
CA ARG A 69 -7.48 19.33 -11.58
C ARG A 69 -6.33 19.92 -12.42
N ASP A 70 -5.16 20.10 -11.82
CA ASP A 70 -4.04 20.81 -12.45
C ASP A 70 -3.07 19.88 -13.17
N VAL A 71 -3.12 18.57 -12.93
CA VAL A 71 -2.19 17.57 -13.49
C VAL A 71 -2.84 16.52 -14.40
N SER A 72 -4.18 16.52 -14.53
CA SER A 72 -4.94 15.56 -15.36
C SER A 72 -5.34 16.13 -16.72
#